data_AF-A0A6N2I345-F1
#
_entry.id   AF-A0A6N2I345-F1
#
_cell.length_a   1.000
_cell.length_b   1.000
_cell.length_c   1.000
_cell.angle_alpha   90.00
_cell.angle_beta   90.00
_cell.angle_gamma   90.00
#
_symmetry.space_group_name_H-M   'P 1'
#
loop_
_entity.id
_entity.type
_entity.pdbx_description
1 polymer ?
#
loop_
_entity_poly.entity_id
_entity_poly.type
_entity_poly.pdbx_seq_one_letter_code
_entity_poly.pdbx_strand_id
1 'polypeptide(L)'
;MDSVEERTPELRTLQQKVEYMVEKTFPGQKVSGRVFADLVKERGGSLSHSYFSNILAGKVTQPSEDILKALGLGFGVDWRFFKEESEVVDDVVAGLQFLAKRRTGEISGVAGRGLDEDGLPPELLQFALSLLEDARGKQDAADGGGPGEPEG
;
A
#
# COMPACT_ATOMS: atom_id res chain seq x y z
N MET A 1 -33.36 8.61 10.88
CA MET A 1 -32.20 7.74 11.14
C MET A 1 -31.16 8.17 10.14
N ASP A 2 -30.32 9.11 10.56
CA ASP A 2 -29.20 9.61 9.77
C ASP A 2 -28.25 8.44 9.49
N SER A 3 -28.16 8.04 8.23
CA SER A 3 -27.11 7.14 7.78
C SER A 3 -25.79 7.86 8.05
N VAL A 4 -25.05 7.40 9.06
CA VAL A 4 -23.67 7.80 9.25
C VAL A 4 -22.94 7.26 8.03
N GLU A 5 -22.78 8.11 7.04
CA GLU A 5 -21.84 7.93 5.94
C GLU A 5 -20.50 7.66 6.63
N GLU A 6 -20.08 6.39 6.66
CA GLU A 6 -18.76 5.99 7.16
C GLU A 6 -17.74 6.67 6.25
N ARG A 7 -17.40 7.93 6.57
CA ARG A 7 -16.34 8.67 5.92
C ARG A 7 -15.08 7.87 6.18
N THR A 8 -14.70 7.03 5.22
CA THR A 8 -13.40 6.36 5.20
C THR A 8 -12.37 7.46 5.34
N PRO A 9 -11.63 7.54 6.47
CA PRO A 9 -10.67 8.60 6.67
C PRO A 9 -9.62 8.51 5.57
N GLU A 10 -9.24 9.64 4.98
CA GLU A 10 -8.15 9.66 4.01
C GLU A 10 -6.83 9.45 4.75
N LEU A 11 -6.37 8.19 4.78
CA LEU A 11 -5.14 7.79 5.47
C LEU A 11 -3.93 8.04 4.55
N ARG A 12 -3.49 9.30 4.49
CA ARG A 12 -2.40 9.71 3.60
C ARG A 12 -1.02 9.56 4.24
N THR A 13 -0.91 9.75 5.55
CA THR A 13 0.37 9.68 6.26
C THR A 13 0.55 8.38 7.04
N LEU A 14 1.80 7.98 7.28
CA LEU A 14 2.12 6.84 8.14
C LEU A 14 1.48 6.99 9.54
N GLN A 15 1.56 8.18 10.12
CA GLN A 15 0.96 8.47 11.42
C GLN A 15 -0.54 8.18 11.40
N GLN A 16 -1.28 8.72 10.43
CA GLN A 16 -2.73 8.50 10.30
C GLN A 16 -3.06 7.02 10.14
N LYS A 17 -2.30 6.29 9.32
CA LYS A 17 -2.47 4.85 9.12
C LYS A 17 -2.26 4.07 10.41
N VAL A 18 -1.22 4.40 11.18
CA VAL A 18 -0.93 3.75 12.45
C VAL A 18 -1.97 4.11 13.52
N GLU A 19 -2.38 5.37 13.63
CA GLU A 19 -3.46 5.80 14.54
C GLU A 19 -4.77 5.10 14.24
N TYR A 20 -5.15 5.01 12.97
CA TYR A 20 -6.32 4.26 12.52
C TYR A 20 -6.23 2.77 12.92
N MET A 21 -5.07 2.15 12.71
CA MET A 21 -4.88 0.74 13.09
C MET A 21 -4.90 0.53 14.60
N VAL A 22 -4.41 1.48 15.39
CA VAL A 22 -4.53 1.45 16.86
C VAL A 22 -6.00 1.50 17.27
N GLU A 23 -6.78 2.44 16.74
CA GLU A 23 -8.20 2.56 17.08
C GLU A 23 -9.00 1.30 16.67
N LYS A 24 -8.70 0.72 15.51
CA LYS A 24 -9.34 -0.51 15.05
C LYS A 24 -8.96 -1.74 15.87
N THR A 25 -7.70 -1.84 16.29
CA THR A 25 -7.19 -3.03 17.01
C THR A 25 -7.45 -2.95 18.52
N PHE A 26 -7.48 -1.73 19.07
CA PHE A 26 -7.61 -1.45 20.50
C PHE A 26 -8.62 -0.33 20.75
N PRO A 27 -9.91 -0.55 20.47
CA PRO A 27 -10.93 0.50 20.51
C PRO A 27 -11.02 1.11 21.90
N GLY A 28 -10.94 2.45 21.96
CA GLY A 28 -11.02 3.21 23.22
C GLY A 28 -9.83 3.03 24.18
N GLN A 29 -8.74 2.38 23.75
CA GLN A 29 -7.55 2.18 24.59
C GLN A 29 -6.35 2.97 24.07
N LYS A 30 -5.66 3.69 24.96
CA LYS A 30 -4.36 4.28 24.64
C LYS A 30 -3.29 3.20 24.68
N VAL A 31 -2.91 2.70 23.50
CA VAL A 31 -1.81 1.76 23.37
C VAL A 31 -0.49 2.47 23.63
N SER A 32 0.20 2.08 24.70
CA SER A 32 1.57 2.55 24.93
C SER A 32 2.53 1.87 23.95
N GLY A 33 3.61 2.56 23.57
CA GLY A 33 4.61 1.97 22.69
C GLY A 33 5.27 0.72 23.25
N ARG A 34 5.27 0.55 24.59
CA ARG A 34 5.77 -0.66 25.24
C ARG A 34 4.88 -1.86 24.97
N VAL A 35 3.57 -1.70 25.16
CA VAL A 35 2.58 -2.75 24.89
C VAL A 35 2.64 -3.19 23.43
N PHE A 36 2.73 -2.24 22.50
CA PHE A 36 2.83 -2.59 21.09
C PHE A 36 4.17 -3.25 20.73
N ALA A 37 5.29 -2.77 21.27
CA ALA A 37 6.60 -3.40 21.07
C ALA A 37 6.63 -4.85 21.61
N ASP A 38 6.03 -5.09 22.78
CA ASP A 38 5.91 -6.43 23.36
C ASP A 38 5.05 -7.34 22.45
N LEU A 39 3.93 -6.83 21.93
CA LEU A 39 3.07 -7.55 20.97
C LEU A 39 3.82 -7.94 19.68
N VAL A 40 4.59 -7.01 19.12
CA VAL A 40 5.41 -7.28 17.93
C VAL A 40 6.43 -8.38 18.22
N LYS A 41 7.06 -8.34 19.40
CA LYS A 41 8.03 -9.33 19.84
C LYS A 41 7.42 -10.72 20.02
N GLU A 42 6.24 -10.81 20.64
CA GLU A 42 5.50 -12.08 20.79
C GLU A 42 5.18 -12.74 19.46
N ARG A 43 4.96 -11.92 18.43
CA ARG A 43 4.68 -12.37 17.06
C ARG A 43 5.94 -12.65 16.23
N GLY A 44 7.13 -12.54 16.81
CA GLY A 44 8.41 -12.83 16.15
C GLY A 44 9.06 -11.65 15.42
N GLY A 45 8.56 -10.43 15.60
CA GLY A 45 9.17 -9.21 15.08
C GLY A 45 10.04 -8.49 16.10
N SER A 46 10.57 -7.33 15.71
CA SER A 46 11.30 -6.44 16.60
C SER A 46 10.95 -4.99 16.30
N LEU A 47 10.45 -4.27 17.29
CA LEU A 47 10.16 -2.84 17.21
C LEU A 47 10.45 -2.18 18.56
N SER A 48 11.16 -1.05 18.54
CA SER A 48 11.41 -0.27 19.75
C SER A 48 10.17 0.52 20.17
N HIS A 49 9.86 0.53 21.47
CA HIS A 49 8.75 1.29 22.03
C HIS A 49 8.85 2.79 21.71
N SER A 50 10.06 3.37 21.78
CA SER A 50 10.30 4.78 21.47
C SER A 50 10.10 5.06 19.98
N TYR A 51 10.44 4.10 19.12
CA TYR A 51 10.25 4.23 17.69
C TYR A 51 8.75 4.27 17.34
N PHE A 52 7.95 3.37 17.92
CA PHE A 52 6.50 3.39 17.77
C PHE A 52 5.88 4.71 18.27
N SER A 53 6.30 5.20 19.44
CA SER A 53 5.85 6.50 19.95
C SER A 53 6.25 7.67 19.05
N ASN A 54 7.41 7.61 18.40
CA ASN A 54 7.82 8.63 17.43
C ASN A 54 7.00 8.60 16.14
N ILE A 55 6.55 7.42 15.68
CA ILE A 55 5.63 7.30 14.55
C ILE A 55 4.27 7.93 14.89
N LEU A 56 3.71 7.61 16.07
CA LEU A 56 2.45 8.21 16.54
C LEU A 56 2.55 9.73 16.75
N ALA A 57 3.75 10.24 17.04
CA ALA A 57 3.99 11.68 17.14
C ALA A 57 4.24 12.35 15.77
N GLY A 58 4.18 11.61 14.66
CA GLY A 58 4.46 12.13 13.32
C GLY A 58 5.93 12.48 13.06
N LYS A 59 6.85 12.10 13.95
CA LYS A 59 8.29 12.39 13.84
C LYS A 59 9.00 11.46 12.86
N VAL A 60 8.39 10.31 12.56
CA VAL A 60 8.88 9.33 11.61
C VAL A 60 7.83 9.19 10.52
N THR A 61 8.22 9.54 9.30
CA THR A 61 7.34 9.52 8.12
C THR A 61 7.73 8.40 7.15
N GLN A 62 9.03 8.13 7.01
CA GLN A 62 9.59 7.13 6.09
C GLN A 62 10.50 6.14 6.86
N PRO A 63 9.92 5.19 7.60
CA PRO A 63 10.67 4.14 8.26
C PRO A 63 11.19 3.11 7.25
N SER A 64 12.16 2.29 7.66
CA SER A 64 12.63 1.18 6.81
C SER A 64 11.58 0.09 6.63
N GLU A 65 11.73 -0.73 5.59
CA GLU A 65 10.83 -1.84 5.31
C GLU A 65 10.71 -2.83 6.48
N ASP A 66 11.79 -3.09 7.19
CA ASP A 66 11.78 -3.97 8.37
C ASP A 66 10.86 -3.44 9.48
N ILE A 67 10.80 -2.13 9.65
CA ILE A 67 9.89 -1.48 10.59
C ILE A 67 8.45 -1.58 10.10
N LEU A 68 8.20 -1.38 8.80
CA LEU A 68 6.86 -1.57 8.23
C LEU A 68 6.38 -3.01 8.41
N LYS A 69 7.26 -3.99 8.17
CA LYS A 69 6.99 -5.42 8.43
C LYS A 69 6.69 -5.68 9.90
N ALA A 70 7.43 -5.07 10.81
CA ALA A 70 7.18 -5.16 12.25
C ALA A 70 5.81 -4.57 12.63
N LEU A 71 5.42 -3.43 12.05
CA LEU A 71 4.08 -2.85 12.23
C LEU A 71 2.99 -3.78 11.68
N GLY A 72 3.15 -4.28 10.45
CA GLY A 72 2.22 -5.22 9.82
C GLY A 72 2.02 -6.47 10.68
N LEU A 73 3.11 -7.02 11.19
CA LEU A 73 3.10 -8.17 12.09
C LEU A 73 2.41 -7.86 13.43
N GLY A 74 2.68 -6.69 14.04
CA GLY A 74 2.03 -6.25 15.27
C GLY A 74 0.52 -6.03 15.14
N PHE A 75 0.06 -5.51 14.01
CA PHE A 75 -1.37 -5.29 13.73
C PHE A 75 -2.06 -6.48 13.04
N GLY A 76 -1.31 -7.44 12.50
CA GLY A 76 -1.85 -8.55 11.72
C GLY A 76 -2.32 -8.15 10.32
N VAL A 77 -1.68 -7.15 9.70
CA VAL A 77 -2.01 -6.63 8.36
C VAL A 77 -0.80 -6.71 7.42
N ASP A 78 -1.05 -6.64 6.11
CA ASP A 78 0.05 -6.51 5.14
C ASP A 78 0.79 -5.19 5.37
N TRP A 79 2.11 -5.26 5.47
CA TRP A 79 2.98 -4.12 5.78
C TRP A 79 2.92 -3.02 4.71
N ARG A 80 2.57 -3.36 3.46
CA ARG A 80 2.40 -2.39 2.37
C ARG A 80 1.28 -1.41 2.63
N PHE A 81 0.33 -1.75 3.50
CA PHE A 81 -0.69 -0.80 3.95
C PHE A 81 -0.07 0.51 4.46
N PHE A 82 1.09 0.41 5.13
CA PHE A 82 1.80 1.54 5.72
C PHE A 82 2.69 2.33 4.74
N LYS A 83 2.94 1.82 3.53
CA LYS A 83 3.70 2.54 2.49
C LYS A 83 2.90 3.70 1.92
N GLU A 84 3.56 4.64 1.26
CA GLU A 84 2.86 5.64 0.45
C GLU A 84 2.10 4.94 -0.68
N GLU A 85 0.93 5.46 -1.06
CA GLU A 85 0.13 4.89 -2.16
C GLU A 85 0.94 4.85 -3.47
N SER A 86 1.70 5.91 -3.77
CA SER A 86 2.59 5.98 -4.94
C SER A 86 3.63 4.84 -4.95
N GLU A 87 4.27 4.57 -3.81
CA GLU A 87 5.25 3.47 -3.69
C GLU A 87 4.61 2.09 -3.88
N VAL A 88 3.39 1.88 -3.38
CA VAL A 88 2.66 0.62 -3.61
C VAL A 88 2.30 0.47 -5.08
N VAL A 89 1.85 1.55 -5.72
CA VAL A 89 1.54 1.56 -7.15
C VAL A 89 2.78 1.23 -7.97
N ASP A 90 3.93 1.84 -7.67
CA ASP A 90 5.20 1.57 -8.35
C ASP A 90 5.64 0.11 -8.19
N ASP A 91 5.55 -0.45 -6.98
CA ASP A 91 5.85 -1.87 -6.71
C ASP A 91 4.92 -2.81 -7.51
N VAL A 92 3.63 -2.49 -7.59
CA VAL A 92 2.65 -3.28 -8.36
C VAL A 92 2.92 -3.17 -9.86
N VAL A 93 3.19 -1.98 -10.37
CA VAL A 93 3.53 -1.75 -11.78
C VAL A 93 4.81 -2.51 -12.15
N ALA A 94 5.84 -2.45 -11.31
CA ALA A 94 7.07 -3.21 -11.51
C ALA A 94 6.82 -4.73 -11.53
N GLY A 95 5.98 -5.24 -10.61
CA GLY A 95 5.57 -6.64 -10.59
C GLY A 95 4.80 -7.07 -11.84
N LEU A 96 3.86 -6.26 -12.31
CA LEU A 96 3.11 -6.52 -13.54
C LEU A 96 4.00 -6.49 -14.79
N GLN A 97 4.92 -5.51 -14.88
CA GLN A 97 5.91 -5.45 -15.95
C GLN A 97 6.86 -6.66 -15.93
N PHE A 98 7.29 -7.12 -14.75
CA PHE A 98 8.08 -8.33 -14.61
C PHE A 98 7.33 -9.56 -15.13
N LEU A 99 6.05 -9.73 -14.76
CA LEU A 99 5.24 -10.85 -15.25
C LEU A 99 5.02 -10.80 -16.77
N ALA A 100 4.81 -9.61 -17.32
CA ALA A 100 4.69 -9.41 -18.76
C ALA A 100 6.00 -9.79 -19.50
N LYS A 101 7.15 -9.32 -19.01
CA LYS A 101 8.47 -9.63 -19.59
C LYS A 101 8.86 -11.11 -19.44
N ARG A 102 8.43 -11.76 -18.35
CA ARG A 102 8.58 -13.22 -18.18
C ARG A 102 7.80 -13.98 -19.26
N ARG A 103 6.59 -13.51 -19.61
CA ARG A 103 5.75 -14.11 -20.66
C ARG A 103 6.30 -13.86 -22.07
N THR A 104 6.91 -12.70 -22.34
CA THR A 104 7.50 -12.38 -23.65
C THR A 104 8.90 -12.98 -23.85
N GLY A 105 9.48 -13.60 -22.82
CA GLY A 105 10.81 -14.21 -22.89
C GLY A 105 11.96 -13.21 -22.76
N GLU A 106 11.69 -11.94 -22.48
CA GLU A 106 12.70 -10.88 -22.34
C GLU A 106 13.56 -11.00 -21.08
N ILE A 107 13.17 -11.85 -20.12
CA ILE A 107 13.95 -12.16 -18.90
C ILE A 107 14.80 -13.44 -19.08
N SER A 108 14.76 -14.12 -20.24
CA SER A 108 15.56 -15.33 -20.48
C SER A 108 17.04 -15.02 -20.75
N GLY A 109 17.73 -14.56 -19.71
CA GLY A 109 19.17 -14.63 -19.58
C GLY A 109 19.54 -15.85 -18.73
N VAL A 110 20.03 -16.90 -19.40
CA VAL A 110 20.88 -17.96 -18.83
C VAL A 110 20.21 -19.01 -17.94
N ALA A 111 19.39 -19.88 -18.54
CA ALA A 111 19.17 -21.32 -18.25
C ALA A 111 17.80 -21.68 -18.88
N GLY A 112 17.70 -22.49 -19.92
CA GLY A 112 18.26 -23.83 -19.98
C GLY A 112 17.13 -24.85 -19.76
N ARG A 113 16.33 -25.08 -20.81
CA ARG A 113 15.53 -26.29 -21.07
C ARG A 113 14.74 -26.92 -19.90
N GLY A 114 13.41 -26.75 -19.98
CA GLY A 114 12.43 -27.69 -19.44
C GLY A 114 11.36 -27.04 -18.59
N LEU A 115 10.09 -27.42 -18.86
CA LEU A 115 8.89 -27.28 -18.04
C LEU A 115 7.96 -26.07 -18.33
N ASP A 116 7.06 -26.33 -19.29
CA ASP A 116 5.58 -26.31 -19.20
C ASP A 116 4.79 -25.06 -18.71
N GLU A 117 3.89 -24.61 -19.62
CA GLU A 117 2.47 -24.23 -19.46
C GLU A 117 1.92 -23.43 -18.25
N ASP A 118 2.52 -22.33 -17.80
CA ASP A 118 1.78 -21.40 -16.92
C ASP A 118 1.95 -19.92 -17.32
N GLY A 119 1.08 -19.50 -18.23
CA GLY A 119 0.78 -18.08 -18.46
C GLY A 119 -0.04 -17.48 -17.32
N LEU A 120 -0.16 -16.15 -17.29
CA LEU A 120 -1.05 -15.45 -16.35
C LEU A 120 -2.52 -15.89 -16.56
N PRO A 121 -3.25 -16.23 -15.48
CA PRO A 121 -4.69 -16.47 -15.53
C PRO A 121 -5.43 -15.31 -16.25
N PRO A 122 -6.41 -15.61 -17.13
CA PRO A 122 -7.15 -14.61 -17.90
C PRO A 122 -7.76 -13.49 -17.03
N GLU A 123 -8.12 -13.82 -15.80
CA GLU A 123 -8.75 -12.92 -14.84
C GLU A 123 -7.77 -11.85 -14.35
N LEU A 124 -6.50 -12.22 -14.15
CA LEU A 124 -5.45 -11.27 -13.73
C LEU A 124 -5.05 -10.32 -14.87
N LEU A 125 -5.10 -10.78 -16.12
CA LEU A 125 -4.86 -9.93 -17.29
C LEU A 125 -5.98 -8.89 -17.45
N GLN A 126 -7.24 -9.31 -17.31
CA GLN A 126 -8.38 -8.40 -17.40
C GLN A 126 -8.37 -7.38 -16.27
N PHE A 127 -7.99 -7.79 -15.05
CA PHE A 127 -7.85 -6.87 -13.93
C PHE A 127 -6.72 -5.85 -14.13
N ALA A 128 -5.57 -6.27 -14.66
CA ALA A 128 -4.50 -5.34 -14.99
C ALA A 128 -4.91 -4.34 -16.10
N LEU A 129 -5.70 -4.79 -17.09
CA LEU A 129 -6.22 -3.93 -18.15
C LEU A 129 -7.27 -2.94 -17.62
N SER A 130 -8.19 -3.35 -16.74
CA SER A 130 -9.18 -2.45 -16.15
C SER A 130 -8.53 -1.35 -15.31
N LEU A 131 -7.49 -1.67 -14.54
CA LEU A 131 -6.73 -0.68 -13.76
C LEU A 131 -6.02 0.34 -14.67
N LEU A 132 -5.52 -0.09 -15.83
CA LEU A 132 -4.88 0.79 -16.80
C LEU A 132 -5.89 1.73 -17.48
N GLU A 133 -7.10 1.23 -17.77
CA GLU A 133 -8.20 2.03 -18.32
C GLU A 133 -8.68 3.11 -17.34
N ASP A 134 -8.83 2.76 -16.05
CA ASP A 134 -9.20 3.70 -14.99
C ASP A 134 -8.16 4.82 -14.80
N ALA A 135 -6.87 4.49 -14.92
CA ALA A 135 -5.77 5.45 -14.81
C ALA A 135 -5.75 6.46 -15.98
N ARG A 136 -6.07 6.01 -17.21
CA ARG A 136 -6.17 6.88 -18.39
C ARG A 136 -7.38 7.80 -18.32
N GLY A 137 -8.54 7.29 -17.91
CA GLY A 137 -9.75 8.10 -17.76
C GLY A 137 -9.61 9.24 -16.74
N LYS A 138 -8.78 9.08 -15.70
CA LYS A 138 -8.45 10.14 -14.74
C LYS A 138 -7.48 11.20 -15.31
N GLN A 139 -6.59 10.84 -16.24
CA GLN A 139 -5.69 11.79 -16.90
C GLN A 139 -6.43 12.66 -17.92
N ASP A 140 -7.34 12.10 -18.69
CA ASP A 140 -8.14 12.83 -19.67
C ASP A 140 -9.12 13.83 -19.01
N ALA A 141 -9.62 13.52 -17.81
CA ALA A 141 -10.48 14.42 -17.04
C ALA A 141 -9.73 15.62 -16.44
N ALA A 142 -8.41 15.53 -16.25
CA ALA A 142 -7.57 16.61 -15.72
C ALA A 142 -7.10 17.59 -16.80
N ASP A 143 -7.08 17.19 -18.08
CA ASP A 143 -6.60 18.01 -19.21
C ASP A 143 -7.73 18.77 -19.95
N GLY A 144 -9.00 18.47 -19.65
CA GLY A 144 -10.17 19.03 -20.35
C GLY A 144 -10.83 20.27 -19.72
N GLY A 145 -10.23 20.90 -18.71
CA GLY A 145 -10.91 21.85 -17.82
C GLY A 145 -10.36 23.28 -17.78
N GLY A 146 -9.96 23.86 -18.91
CA GLY A 146 -9.65 25.30 -19.00
C GLY A 146 -10.82 26.09 -19.59
N PRO A 147 -11.52 26.96 -18.83
CA PRO A 147 -12.56 27.80 -19.40
C PRO A 147 -11.90 28.95 -20.17
N GLY A 148 -11.99 28.89 -21.50
CA GLY A 148 -11.73 30.04 -22.36
C GLY A 148 -12.79 31.12 -22.13
N GLU A 149 -12.33 32.33 -21.82
CA GLU A 149 -13.08 33.56 -22.01
C GLU A 149 -13.63 33.64 -23.44
N PRO A 150 -14.78 34.31 -23.62
CA PRO A 150 -14.79 35.33 -24.65
C PRO A 150 -15.31 36.68 -24.17
N GLU A 151 -14.64 37.69 -24.70
CA GLU A 151 -14.94 39.11 -24.65
C GLU A 151 -16.39 39.44 -25.03
N GLY A 152 -16.95 40.48 -24.37
CA GLY A 152 -18.24 41.09 -24.66
C GLY A 152 -18.54 42.25 -23.73
#